data_AF-A0A924JQM7-F1
#
_entry.id   AF-A0A924JQM7-F1
#
_cell.length_a   1.000
_cell.length_b   1.000
_cell.length_c   1.000
_cell.angle_alpha   90.00
_cell.angle_beta   90.00
_cell.angle_gamma   90.00
#
_symmetry.space_group_name_H-M   'P 1'
#
loop_
_entity.id
_entity.type
_entity.pdbx_description
1 polymer ?
#
loop_
_entity_poly.entity_id
_entity_poly.type
_entity_poly.pdbx_seq_one_letter_code
_entity_poly.pdbx_strand_id
1 'polypeptide(L)'
;MRRVIITWSVVAALVVGAFAGTVAILNSTLYSASGFVHSYLDALSRRDAPGALELAGSGERSTASRAMLKPGAMGQLEDIEFVSESRLADGIQRVVFEYVAGGKPGESTFEVQRASAVLGLFTGWEFVVAPYSVVQLSVLNSQAFTANGVELATPEQGTAIPLIVFTPTAVDVTWESTFLTANPLLVTATQPGASVVAALDVQPSSAFIDQVQGEIDDFLDECVTQTVLLPTGCPFGQQISNRIATTPEWSVSEYPEVTLVPGSEPASWLMPVTDASARLTVEVQSLFDGSTTTFDEDVPFAVSYLVTFLADDQVLITAQR
;
A
#
# COMPACT_ATOMS: atom_id res chain seq x y z
N MET A 1 24.33 54.10 -53.31
CA MET A 1 24.32 52.62 -53.27
C MET A 1 25.31 52.04 -52.26
N ARG A 2 26.62 52.33 -52.34
CA ARG A 2 27.64 51.68 -51.47
C ARG A 2 27.46 51.87 -49.95
N ARG A 3 27.05 53.06 -49.48
CA ARG A 3 26.79 53.31 -48.04
C ARG A 3 25.56 52.56 -47.52
N VAL A 4 24.49 52.50 -48.31
CA VAL A 4 23.26 51.78 -47.96
C VAL A 4 23.54 50.28 -47.83
N ILE A 5 24.31 49.70 -48.77
CA ILE A 5 24.74 48.29 -48.69
C ILE A 5 25.57 48.05 -47.43
N ILE A 6 26.54 48.91 -47.10
CA ILE A 6 27.35 48.77 -45.88
C ILE A 6 26.48 48.83 -44.63
N THR A 7 25.55 49.80 -44.53
CA THR A 7 24.66 49.93 -43.36
C THR A 7 23.76 48.70 -43.23
N TRP A 8 23.16 48.21 -44.31
CA TRP A 8 22.34 47.00 -44.28
C TRP A 8 23.16 45.74 -43.97
N SER A 9 24.40 45.64 -44.45
CA SER A 9 25.31 44.54 -44.09
C SER A 9 25.68 44.57 -42.61
N VAL A 10 25.92 45.74 -42.02
CA VAL A 10 26.19 45.88 -40.58
C VAL A 10 24.96 45.51 -39.76
N VAL A 11 23.77 45.98 -40.16
CA VAL A 11 22.51 45.63 -39.50
C VAL A 11 22.24 44.12 -39.60
N ALA A 12 22.43 43.51 -40.77
CA ALA A 12 22.28 42.08 -40.96
C ALA A 12 23.27 41.28 -40.10
N ALA A 13 24.54 41.70 -40.04
CA ALA A 13 25.54 41.06 -39.20
C ALA A 13 25.19 41.16 -37.70
N LEU A 14 24.66 42.31 -37.24
CA LEU A 14 24.19 42.47 -35.87
C LEU A 14 23.01 41.56 -35.55
N VAL A 15 22.04 41.43 -36.45
CA VAL A 15 20.88 40.54 -36.27
C VAL A 15 21.32 39.08 -36.21
N VAL A 16 22.20 38.65 -37.11
CA VAL A 16 22.74 37.28 -37.12
C VAL A 16 23.55 37.01 -35.86
N GLY A 17 24.39 37.97 -35.42
CA GLY A 17 25.15 37.85 -34.19
C GLY A 17 24.26 37.75 -32.95
N ALA A 18 23.19 38.57 -32.87
CA ALA A 18 22.20 38.50 -31.80
C ALA A 18 21.47 37.15 -31.81
N PHE A 19 21.06 36.65 -32.97
CA PHE A 19 20.41 35.35 -33.11
C PHE A 19 21.32 34.20 -32.66
N ALA A 20 22.56 34.17 -33.13
CA ALA A 20 23.55 33.16 -32.73
C ALA A 20 23.84 33.22 -31.22
N GLY A 21 23.92 34.43 -30.66
CA GLY A 21 24.04 34.65 -29.22
C GLY A 21 22.86 34.06 -28.43
N THR A 22 21.63 34.31 -28.88
CA THR A 22 20.42 33.73 -28.27
C THR A 22 20.42 32.21 -28.34
N VAL A 23 20.77 31.62 -29.49
CA VAL A 23 20.88 30.16 -29.64
C VAL A 23 21.94 29.58 -28.70
N ALA A 24 23.09 30.24 -28.55
CA ALA A 24 24.13 29.80 -27.63
C ALA A 24 23.66 29.86 -26.16
N ILE A 25 22.98 30.94 -25.77
CA ILE A 25 22.41 31.09 -24.42
C ILE A 25 21.39 29.99 -24.17
N LEU A 26 20.45 29.77 -25.08
CA LEU A 26 19.43 28.73 -24.96
C LEU A 26 20.02 27.33 -24.87
N ASN A 27 21.09 27.03 -25.63
CA ASN A 27 21.83 25.77 -25.53
C ASN A 27 22.61 25.60 -24.24
N SER A 28 22.97 26.69 -23.57
CA SER A 28 23.63 26.65 -22.26
C SER A 28 22.66 26.58 -21.08
N THR A 29 21.37 26.88 -21.28
CA THR A 29 20.37 26.94 -20.22
C THR A 29 19.25 25.91 -20.39
N LEU A 30 18.34 26.12 -21.36
CA LEU A 30 17.14 25.29 -21.54
C LEU A 30 17.43 24.00 -22.30
N TYR A 31 18.28 24.08 -23.31
CA TYR A 31 18.71 22.94 -24.13
C TYR A 31 20.06 22.38 -23.65
N SER A 32 20.38 22.56 -22.35
CA SER A 32 21.47 21.87 -21.67
C SER A 32 21.02 20.50 -21.14
N ALA A 33 21.96 19.68 -20.67
CA ALA A 33 21.64 18.39 -20.05
C ALA A 33 20.78 18.57 -18.79
N SER A 34 21.17 19.48 -17.90
CA SER A 34 20.40 19.86 -16.72
C SER A 34 19.03 20.46 -17.06
N GLY A 35 18.92 21.30 -18.09
CA GLY A 35 17.65 21.86 -18.54
C GLY A 35 16.66 20.80 -19.04
N PHE A 36 17.16 19.79 -19.76
CA PHE A 36 16.36 18.65 -20.20
C PHE A 36 15.84 17.81 -19.02
N VAL A 37 16.69 17.44 -18.07
CA VAL A 37 16.29 16.69 -16.86
C VAL A 37 15.32 17.51 -16.01
N HIS A 38 15.57 18.81 -15.83
CA HIS A 38 14.66 19.70 -15.12
C HIS A 38 13.29 19.77 -15.77
N SER A 39 13.22 19.86 -17.12
CA SER A 39 11.95 19.87 -17.85
C SER A 39 11.14 18.59 -17.62
N TYR A 40 11.82 17.45 -17.50
CA TYR A 40 11.20 16.18 -17.15
C TYR A 40 10.67 16.18 -15.71
N LEU A 41 11.48 16.60 -14.72
CA LEU A 41 11.06 16.69 -13.32
C LEU A 41 9.91 17.68 -13.13
N ASP A 42 9.92 18.78 -13.85
CA ASP A 42 8.86 19.79 -13.87
C ASP A 42 7.55 19.24 -14.48
N ALA A 43 7.64 18.39 -15.52
CA ALA A 43 6.48 17.63 -16.01
C ALA A 43 5.93 16.67 -14.94
N LEU A 44 6.79 16.02 -14.15
CA LEU A 44 6.36 15.20 -13.01
C LEU A 44 5.66 16.03 -11.94
N SER A 45 6.23 17.17 -11.56
CA SER A 45 5.68 18.09 -10.56
C SER A 45 4.27 18.58 -10.96
N ARG A 46 4.07 18.91 -12.24
CA ARG A 46 2.75 19.29 -12.78
C ARG A 46 1.80 18.11 -13.03
N ARG A 47 2.22 16.88 -12.78
CA ARG A 47 1.50 15.64 -13.14
C ARG A 47 1.13 15.55 -14.62
N ASP A 48 1.97 16.11 -15.48
CA ASP A 48 1.84 16.06 -16.94
C ASP A 48 2.39 14.75 -17.48
N ALA A 49 1.60 13.68 -17.36
CA ALA A 49 2.02 12.35 -17.81
C ALA A 49 2.38 12.30 -19.31
N PRO A 50 1.62 12.90 -20.24
CA PRO A 50 2.03 12.95 -21.66
C PRO A 50 3.39 13.60 -21.87
N GLY A 51 3.64 14.77 -21.25
CA GLY A 51 4.92 15.46 -21.36
C GLY A 51 6.07 14.66 -20.73
N ALA A 52 5.85 14.03 -19.59
CA ALA A 52 6.83 13.16 -18.94
C ALA A 52 7.16 11.92 -19.79
N LEU A 53 6.17 11.28 -20.43
CA LEU A 53 6.37 10.14 -21.34
C LEU A 53 7.15 10.53 -22.59
N GLU A 54 6.87 11.71 -23.16
CA GLU A 54 7.60 12.23 -24.32
C GLU A 54 9.10 12.42 -23.99
N LEU A 55 9.40 13.05 -22.85
CA LEU A 55 10.77 13.32 -22.40
C LEU A 55 11.50 12.05 -21.95
N ALA A 56 10.81 11.14 -21.24
CA ALA A 56 11.37 9.88 -20.76
C ALA A 56 11.68 8.90 -21.91
N GLY A 57 10.98 9.04 -23.04
CA GLY A 57 11.15 8.21 -24.22
C GLY A 57 10.57 6.80 -24.07
N SER A 58 10.66 6.01 -25.15
CA SER A 58 10.04 4.68 -25.26
C SER A 58 10.79 3.55 -24.56
N GLY A 59 11.60 3.85 -23.54
CA GLY A 59 12.41 2.86 -22.81
C GLY A 59 11.58 1.84 -22.00
N GLU A 60 10.27 2.06 -21.92
CA GLU A 60 9.32 1.20 -21.25
C GLU A 60 9.02 -0.08 -22.05
N ARG A 61 9.95 -1.03 -22.03
CA ARG A 61 9.78 -2.39 -22.60
C ARG A 61 9.45 -3.44 -21.53
N SER A 62 8.64 -3.07 -20.54
CA SER A 62 8.27 -3.97 -19.45
C SER A 62 6.83 -4.48 -19.63
N THR A 63 6.60 -5.73 -19.23
CA THR A 63 5.25 -6.32 -19.12
C THR A 63 4.49 -5.84 -17.89
N ALA A 64 5.13 -5.02 -17.06
CA ALA A 64 4.55 -4.44 -15.87
C ALA A 64 3.41 -3.46 -16.19
N SER A 65 2.51 -3.29 -15.23
CA SER A 65 1.32 -2.47 -15.40
C SER A 65 1.69 -1.00 -15.54
N ARG A 66 1.13 -0.35 -16.58
CA ARG A 66 1.29 1.09 -16.85
C ARG A 66 0.25 1.95 -16.11
N ALA A 67 -0.52 1.36 -15.19
CA ALA A 67 -1.60 2.04 -14.50
C ALA A 67 -1.13 3.30 -13.74
N MET A 68 0.12 3.30 -13.28
CA MET A 68 0.73 4.40 -12.52
C MET A 68 1.31 5.53 -13.40
N LEU A 69 1.28 5.39 -14.73
CA LEU A 69 1.77 6.42 -15.67
C LEU A 69 0.65 7.36 -16.15
N LYS A 70 -0.39 7.51 -15.35
CA LYS A 70 -1.53 8.40 -15.60
C LYS A 70 -1.44 9.62 -14.67
N PRO A 71 -1.92 10.80 -15.07
CA PRO A 71 -1.86 12.01 -14.24
C PRO A 71 -2.39 11.83 -12.82
N GLY A 72 -3.49 11.09 -12.65
CA GLY A 72 -4.10 10.83 -11.35
C GLY A 72 -3.30 9.89 -10.45
N ALA A 73 -2.38 9.10 -11.00
CA ALA A 73 -1.56 8.13 -10.27
C ALA A 73 -0.15 8.64 -9.96
N MET A 74 0.21 9.81 -10.47
CA MET A 74 1.53 10.41 -10.27
C MET A 74 1.64 10.96 -8.84
N GLY A 75 2.76 10.65 -8.19
CA GLY A 75 3.09 11.17 -6.87
C GLY A 75 3.29 12.68 -6.89
N GLN A 76 3.26 13.30 -5.70
CA GLN A 76 3.64 14.70 -5.53
C GLN A 76 5.16 14.83 -5.60
N LEU A 77 5.63 15.81 -6.37
CA LEU A 77 7.04 16.16 -6.50
C LEU A 77 7.19 17.69 -6.41
N GLU A 78 7.94 18.15 -5.42
CA GLU A 78 8.06 19.56 -5.04
C GLU A 78 9.54 19.91 -4.78
N ASP A 79 9.84 21.20 -4.61
CA ASP A 79 11.16 21.72 -4.23
C ASP A 79 12.32 21.17 -5.07
N ILE A 80 12.16 21.12 -6.39
CA ILE A 80 13.17 20.58 -7.31
C ILE A 80 14.35 21.54 -7.41
N GLU A 81 15.52 21.09 -6.95
CA GLU A 81 16.75 21.88 -6.93
C GLU A 81 17.90 21.15 -7.64
N PHE A 82 18.62 21.90 -8.48
CA PHE A 82 19.80 21.39 -9.17
C PHE A 82 20.99 21.32 -8.21
N VAL A 83 21.64 20.14 -8.13
CA VAL A 83 22.79 19.93 -7.26
C VAL A 83 24.10 20.00 -8.04
N SER A 84 24.24 19.15 -9.07
CA SER A 84 25.49 19.07 -9.82
C SER A 84 25.32 18.50 -11.23
N GLU A 85 26.25 18.86 -12.12
CA GLU A 85 26.40 18.30 -13.46
C GLU A 85 27.87 17.96 -13.69
N SER A 86 28.14 16.78 -14.23
CA SER A 86 29.50 16.33 -14.56
C SER A 86 29.52 15.54 -15.86
N ARG A 87 30.63 15.65 -16.60
CA ARG A 87 30.83 14.89 -17.84
C ARG A 87 31.53 13.57 -17.54
N LEU A 88 30.93 12.48 -17.99
CA LEU A 88 31.52 11.13 -17.97
C LEU A 88 32.25 10.83 -19.29
N ALA A 89 32.79 9.62 -19.40
CA ALA A 89 33.32 9.10 -20.66
C ALA A 89 32.23 9.11 -21.76
N ASP A 90 32.68 9.05 -23.02
CA ASP A 90 31.80 8.89 -24.20
C ASP A 90 30.77 10.01 -24.44
N GLY A 91 30.93 11.15 -23.76
CA GLY A 91 30.08 12.34 -23.94
C GLY A 91 28.80 12.36 -23.11
N ILE A 92 28.60 11.34 -22.25
CA ILE A 92 27.48 11.26 -21.30
C ILE A 92 27.60 12.39 -20.26
N GLN A 93 26.48 13.05 -19.96
CA GLN A 93 26.37 14.00 -18.85
C GLN A 93 25.61 13.35 -17.69
N ARG A 94 26.19 13.41 -16.51
CA ARG A 94 25.55 13.02 -15.25
C ARG A 94 25.01 14.25 -14.55
N VAL A 95 23.73 14.23 -14.21
CA VAL A 95 22.99 15.34 -13.63
C VAL A 95 22.32 14.88 -12.34
N VAL A 96 22.45 15.68 -11.28
CA VAL A 96 21.91 15.36 -9.95
C VAL A 96 20.92 16.44 -9.53
N PHE A 97 19.74 16.03 -9.07
CA PHE A 97 18.70 16.88 -8.51
C PHE A 97 18.26 16.37 -7.15
N GLU A 98 18.00 17.30 -6.24
CA GLU A 98 17.27 17.08 -4.99
C GLU A 98 15.82 17.57 -5.15
N TYR A 99 14.91 17.00 -4.36
CA TYR A 99 13.49 17.30 -4.40
C TYR A 99 12.78 16.77 -3.15
N VAL A 100 11.50 17.10 -3.00
CA VAL A 100 10.58 16.50 -2.03
C VAL A 100 9.56 15.64 -2.77
N ALA A 101 9.58 14.32 -2.57
CA ALA A 101 8.63 13.37 -3.15
C ALA A 101 7.70 12.82 -2.06
N GLY A 102 6.39 13.04 -2.19
CA GLY A 102 5.41 12.61 -1.19
C GLY A 102 5.73 13.10 0.23
N GLY A 103 6.25 14.33 0.36
CA GLY A 103 6.65 14.91 1.65
C GLY A 103 7.97 14.39 2.23
N LYS A 104 8.75 13.59 1.48
CA LYS A 104 10.08 13.11 1.89
C LYS A 104 11.17 13.70 0.99
N PRO A 105 12.29 14.20 1.55
CA PRO A 105 13.42 14.63 0.73
C PRO A 105 14.02 13.43 -0.01
N GLY A 106 14.45 13.65 -1.25
CA GLY A 106 15.08 12.66 -2.10
C GLY A 106 16.07 13.29 -3.05
N GLU A 107 16.95 12.45 -3.58
CA GLU A 107 17.94 12.82 -4.59
C GLU A 107 17.90 11.78 -5.72
N SER A 108 17.98 12.24 -6.97
CA SER A 108 18.08 11.38 -8.15
C SER A 108 19.29 11.78 -8.99
N THR A 109 19.99 10.76 -9.48
CA THR A 109 21.03 10.91 -10.49
C THR A 109 20.51 10.42 -11.83
N PHE A 110 20.66 11.26 -12.86
CA PHE A 110 20.30 10.95 -14.24
C PHE A 110 21.53 10.98 -15.13
N GLU A 111 21.56 10.09 -16.11
CA GLU A 111 22.58 10.08 -17.16
C GLU A 111 21.90 10.34 -18.50
N VAL A 112 22.38 11.36 -19.20
CA VAL A 112 21.83 11.79 -20.48
C VAL A 112 22.93 11.87 -21.53
N GLN A 113 22.55 11.61 -22.78
CA GLN A 113 23.44 11.68 -23.93
C GLN A 113 22.83 12.56 -25.02
N ARG A 114 23.67 13.01 -25.97
CA ARG A 114 23.21 13.86 -27.06
C ARG A 114 22.32 13.08 -28.02
N ALA A 115 21.18 13.67 -28.33
CA ALA A 115 20.23 13.20 -29.33
C ALA A 115 20.18 14.15 -30.54
N SER A 116 19.26 13.90 -31.46
CA SER A 116 19.07 14.72 -32.66
C SER A 116 18.72 16.16 -32.30
N ALA A 117 19.35 17.12 -32.98
CA ALA A 117 19.12 18.53 -32.72
C ALA A 117 17.70 18.97 -33.06
N VAL A 118 17.08 19.76 -32.18
CA VAL A 118 15.76 20.36 -32.41
C VAL A 118 15.94 21.54 -33.38
N LEU A 119 15.19 21.52 -34.48
CA LEU A 119 15.26 22.52 -35.56
C LEU A 119 16.66 22.73 -36.14
N GLY A 120 17.59 21.78 -35.95
CA GLY A 120 18.99 21.87 -36.37
C GLY A 120 19.85 22.92 -35.63
N LEU A 121 19.30 23.58 -34.62
CA LEU A 121 19.98 24.68 -33.89
C LEU A 121 20.16 24.38 -32.40
N PHE A 122 19.24 23.63 -31.81
CA PHE A 122 19.24 23.34 -30.38
C PHE A 122 19.68 21.92 -30.11
N THR A 123 20.53 21.74 -29.09
CA THR A 123 21.01 20.41 -28.71
C THR A 123 19.83 19.57 -28.23
N GLY A 124 19.66 18.38 -28.82
CA GLY A 124 18.74 17.37 -28.30
C GLY A 124 19.43 16.52 -27.24
N TRP A 125 18.64 16.05 -26.28
CA TRP A 125 19.08 15.16 -25.20
C TRP A 125 18.11 13.99 -25.08
N GLU A 126 18.64 12.86 -24.66
CA GLU A 126 17.86 11.68 -24.29
C GLU A 126 18.49 11.01 -23.07
N PHE A 127 17.67 10.31 -22.29
CA PHE A 127 18.16 9.52 -21.17
C PHE A 127 18.91 8.29 -21.66
N VAL A 128 20.09 8.03 -21.07
CA VAL A 128 20.84 6.78 -21.29
C VAL A 128 20.04 5.59 -20.73
N VAL A 129 19.52 5.75 -19.51
CA VAL A 129 18.56 4.85 -18.87
C VAL A 129 17.26 5.61 -18.71
N ALA A 130 16.20 5.12 -19.35
CA ALA A 130 14.90 5.77 -19.26
C ALA A 130 14.46 5.88 -17.79
N PRO A 131 13.90 7.03 -17.36
CA PRO A 131 13.59 7.33 -15.97
C PRO A 131 12.28 6.65 -15.53
N TYR A 132 12.27 5.33 -15.63
CA TYR A 132 11.22 4.45 -15.14
C TYR A 132 11.79 3.54 -14.06
N SER A 133 11.00 3.30 -13.03
CA SER A 133 11.25 2.26 -12.03
C SER A 133 10.10 1.25 -12.03
N VAL A 134 10.36 0.06 -11.50
CA VAL A 134 9.31 -0.94 -11.27
C VAL A 134 9.12 -1.11 -9.77
N VAL A 135 7.88 -0.95 -9.31
CA VAL A 135 7.47 -1.30 -7.95
C VAL A 135 6.82 -2.67 -7.99
N GLN A 136 7.46 -3.66 -7.36
CA GLN A 136 6.93 -4.99 -7.11
C GLN A 136 6.12 -4.94 -5.83
N LEU A 137 4.80 -4.71 -5.94
CA LEU A 137 3.93 -4.52 -4.80
C LEU A 137 3.11 -5.78 -4.52
N SER A 138 3.29 -6.38 -3.35
CA SER A 138 2.37 -7.41 -2.83
C SER A 138 1.42 -6.80 -1.81
N VAL A 139 0.24 -7.41 -1.67
CA VAL A 139 -0.72 -7.10 -0.62
C VAL A 139 -0.97 -8.36 0.18
N LEU A 140 -0.64 -8.34 1.47
CA LEU A 140 -0.91 -9.46 2.37
C LEU A 140 -2.36 -9.36 2.86
N ASN A 141 -3.04 -10.49 3.01
CA ASN A 141 -4.40 -10.59 3.58
C ASN A 141 -5.51 -9.85 2.80
N SER A 142 -5.19 -9.36 1.60
CA SER A 142 -6.13 -8.82 0.61
C SER A 142 -5.50 -8.93 -0.78
N GLN A 143 -6.28 -8.64 -1.80
CA GLN A 143 -5.79 -8.41 -3.17
C GLN A 143 -5.87 -6.94 -3.55
N ALA A 144 -6.88 -6.24 -3.05
CA ALA A 144 -7.18 -4.89 -3.44
C ALA A 144 -6.36 -3.88 -2.63
N PHE A 145 -5.98 -2.79 -3.28
CA PHE A 145 -5.25 -1.68 -2.71
C PHE A 145 -5.47 -0.43 -3.56
N THR A 146 -5.17 0.73 -2.99
CA THR A 146 -5.15 2.00 -3.69
C THR A 146 -3.71 2.51 -3.72
N ALA A 147 -3.22 2.87 -4.91
CA ALA A 147 -1.90 3.47 -5.08
C ALA A 147 -2.04 4.87 -5.68
N ASN A 148 -1.64 5.91 -4.94
CA ASN A 148 -1.83 7.32 -5.31
C ASN A 148 -3.28 7.64 -5.76
N GLY A 149 -4.28 7.07 -5.08
CA GLY A 149 -5.69 7.25 -5.42
C GLY A 149 -6.21 6.40 -6.60
N VAL A 150 -5.40 5.50 -7.16
CA VAL A 150 -5.85 4.52 -8.17
C VAL A 150 -6.10 3.17 -7.51
N GLU A 151 -7.34 2.71 -7.58
CA GLU A 151 -7.73 1.36 -7.16
C GLU A 151 -7.13 0.31 -8.10
N LEU A 152 -6.43 -0.65 -7.51
CA LEU A 152 -5.75 -1.75 -8.19
C LEU A 152 -5.96 -3.04 -7.37
N ALA A 153 -5.66 -4.16 -7.99
CA ALA A 153 -5.65 -5.45 -7.31
C ALA A 153 -4.44 -6.27 -7.75
N THR A 154 -3.86 -7.02 -6.81
CA THR A 154 -2.91 -8.08 -7.12
C THR A 154 -3.67 -9.26 -7.75
N PRO A 155 -3.01 -10.10 -8.57
CA PRO A 155 -3.65 -11.30 -9.12
C PRO A 155 -4.14 -12.27 -8.05
N GLU A 156 -3.35 -12.39 -6.97
CA GLU A 156 -3.62 -13.21 -5.80
C GLU A 156 -3.06 -12.50 -4.56
N GLN A 157 -3.59 -12.85 -3.38
CA GLN A 157 -3.09 -12.35 -2.11
C GLN A 157 -1.63 -12.76 -1.93
N GLY A 158 -0.79 -11.85 -1.45
CA GLY A 158 0.64 -12.06 -1.22
C GLY A 158 1.50 -12.14 -2.49
N THR A 159 0.88 -12.19 -3.67
CA THR A 159 1.61 -12.22 -4.94
C THR A 159 1.84 -10.80 -5.44
N ALA A 160 3.10 -10.47 -5.75
CA ALA A 160 3.46 -9.13 -6.20
C ALA A 160 2.92 -8.85 -7.61
N ILE A 161 2.36 -7.65 -7.81
CA ILE A 161 2.10 -7.07 -9.12
C ILE A 161 3.22 -6.07 -9.47
N PRO A 162 3.84 -6.18 -10.65
CA PRO A 162 4.82 -5.20 -11.09
C PRO A 162 4.12 -3.95 -11.65
N LEU A 163 4.40 -2.78 -11.07
CA LEU A 163 3.88 -1.47 -11.48
C LEU A 163 5.01 -0.60 -12.02
N ILE A 164 4.86 -0.06 -13.23
CA ILE A 164 5.83 0.88 -13.80
C ILE A 164 5.50 2.27 -13.33
N VAL A 165 6.49 2.98 -12.80
CA VAL A 165 6.36 4.35 -12.32
C VAL A 165 7.43 5.24 -12.91
N PHE A 166 7.18 6.55 -12.98
CA PHE A 166 8.23 7.53 -13.28
C PHE A 166 9.25 7.62 -12.14
N THR A 167 10.47 8.04 -12.47
CA THR A 167 11.53 8.27 -11.48
C THR A 167 11.97 9.74 -11.52
N PRO A 168 11.94 10.48 -10.41
CA PRO A 168 11.54 10.03 -9.08
C PRO A 168 10.03 9.95 -8.92
N THR A 169 9.60 9.16 -7.95
CA THR A 169 8.23 9.19 -7.47
C THR A 169 8.14 8.73 -6.02
N ALA A 170 7.04 9.10 -5.38
CA ALA A 170 6.53 8.44 -4.20
C ALA A 170 5.14 7.87 -4.50
N VAL A 171 4.92 6.62 -4.10
CA VAL A 171 3.65 5.92 -4.25
C VAL A 171 3.09 5.70 -2.85
N ASP A 172 2.01 6.41 -2.53
CA ASP A 172 1.23 6.20 -1.33
C ASP A 172 0.28 5.02 -1.56
N VAL A 173 0.48 3.95 -0.81
CA VAL A 173 -0.27 2.70 -0.92
C VAL A 173 -1.13 2.54 0.32
N THR A 174 -2.43 2.41 0.12
CA THR A 174 -3.44 2.33 1.18
C THR A 174 -4.47 1.25 0.87
N TRP A 175 -5.17 0.79 1.89
CA TRP A 175 -6.34 -0.07 1.74
C TRP A 175 -7.24 0.08 2.96
N GLU A 176 -8.54 0.22 2.71
CA GLU A 176 -9.56 0.33 3.75
C GLU A 176 -10.89 -0.26 3.24
N SER A 177 -11.55 -1.03 4.09
CA SER A 177 -12.92 -1.52 3.92
C SER A 177 -13.62 -1.56 5.28
N THR A 178 -14.90 -1.97 5.31
CA THR A 178 -15.68 -2.12 6.55
C THR A 178 -14.94 -2.97 7.60
N PHE A 179 -14.28 -4.05 7.16
CA PHE A 179 -13.65 -5.01 8.07
C PHE A 179 -12.13 -5.03 8.05
N LEU A 180 -11.50 -4.51 7.00
CA LEU A 180 -10.06 -4.61 6.82
C LEU A 180 -9.44 -3.23 6.66
N THR A 181 -8.26 -3.06 7.24
CA THR A 181 -7.49 -1.82 7.16
C THR A 181 -6.02 -2.12 6.99
N ALA A 182 -5.27 -1.19 6.41
CA ALA A 182 -3.82 -1.28 6.33
C ALA A 182 -3.18 0.00 6.82
N ASN A 183 -2.03 -0.12 7.48
CA ASN A 183 -1.18 1.03 7.73
C ASN A 183 -0.67 1.58 6.38
N PRO A 184 -0.87 2.87 6.07
CA PRO A 184 -0.40 3.46 4.83
C PRO A 184 1.10 3.24 4.62
N LEU A 185 1.47 2.85 3.40
CA LEU A 185 2.84 2.57 3.00
C LEU A 185 3.28 3.54 1.91
N LEU A 186 4.31 4.34 2.20
CA LEU A 186 4.93 5.23 1.21
C LEU A 186 6.14 4.56 0.57
N VAL A 187 6.03 4.23 -0.72
CA VAL A 187 7.11 3.60 -1.50
C VAL A 187 7.78 4.63 -2.39
N THR A 188 9.08 4.87 -2.21
CA THR A 188 9.84 5.82 -3.03
C THR A 188 10.70 5.10 -4.06
N ALA A 189 10.69 5.59 -5.30
CA ALA A 189 11.63 5.16 -6.33
C ALA A 189 12.42 6.38 -6.82
N THR A 190 13.72 6.43 -6.51
CA THR A 190 14.57 7.61 -6.75
C THR A 190 15.68 7.36 -7.78
N GLN A 191 15.84 6.12 -8.24
CA GLN A 191 16.91 5.74 -9.17
C GLN A 191 16.31 5.19 -10.48
N PRO A 192 16.68 5.76 -11.65
CA PRO A 192 16.25 5.26 -12.95
C PRO A 192 16.60 3.79 -13.14
N GLY A 193 15.65 2.98 -13.63
CA GLY A 193 15.83 1.55 -13.84
C GLY A 193 15.77 0.68 -12.56
N ALA A 194 15.54 1.28 -11.38
CA ALA A 194 15.44 0.51 -10.15
C ALA A 194 14.20 -0.38 -10.10
N SER A 195 14.32 -1.51 -9.39
CA SER A 195 13.22 -2.38 -9.00
C SER A 195 13.08 -2.31 -7.48
N VAL A 196 11.96 -1.77 -6.99
CA VAL A 196 11.66 -1.62 -5.57
C VAL A 196 10.64 -2.69 -5.17
N VAL A 197 10.87 -3.39 -4.06
CA VAL A 197 9.92 -4.37 -3.52
C VAL A 197 9.22 -3.76 -2.32
N ALA A 198 7.89 -3.90 -2.29
CA ALA A 198 7.05 -3.38 -1.22
C ALA A 198 5.92 -4.37 -0.92
N ALA A 199 5.48 -4.40 0.34
CA ALA A 199 4.37 -5.23 0.78
C ALA A 199 3.45 -4.39 1.67
N LEU A 200 2.18 -4.28 1.28
CA LEU A 200 1.14 -3.71 2.13
C LEU A 200 0.55 -4.82 2.99
N ASP A 201 0.56 -4.65 4.31
CA ASP A 201 0.01 -5.63 5.24
C ASP A 201 -1.39 -5.20 5.68
N VAL A 202 -2.40 -5.98 5.27
CA VAL A 202 -3.79 -5.73 5.63
C VAL A 202 -4.12 -6.51 6.91
N GLN A 203 -4.77 -5.82 7.83
CA GLN A 203 -5.09 -6.27 9.17
C GLN A 203 -6.60 -6.12 9.43
N PRO A 204 -7.13 -6.86 10.43
CA PRO A 204 -8.49 -6.65 10.91
C PRO A 204 -8.65 -5.22 11.42
N SER A 205 -9.75 -4.57 11.04
CA SER A 205 -10.18 -3.33 11.67
C SER A 205 -10.77 -3.59 13.06
N SER A 206 -10.88 -2.54 13.88
CA SER A 206 -11.64 -2.62 15.14
C SER A 206 -13.09 -3.02 14.90
N ALA A 207 -13.74 -2.49 13.85
CA ALA A 207 -15.12 -2.83 13.51
C ALA A 207 -15.30 -4.33 13.22
N PHE A 208 -14.29 -4.98 12.63
CA PHE A 208 -14.33 -6.42 12.40
C PHE A 208 -14.20 -7.22 13.69
N ILE A 209 -13.26 -6.82 14.56
CA ILE A 209 -13.07 -7.46 15.86
C ILE A 209 -14.35 -7.31 16.69
N ASP A 210 -14.93 -6.10 16.74
CA ASP A 210 -16.15 -5.80 17.48
C ASP A 210 -17.36 -6.60 16.96
N GLN A 211 -17.49 -6.74 15.63
CA GLN A 211 -18.56 -7.56 15.04
C GLN A 211 -18.42 -9.02 15.44
N VAL A 212 -17.22 -9.59 15.36
CA VAL A 212 -16.99 -11.00 15.73
C VAL A 212 -17.16 -11.20 17.23
N GLN A 213 -16.73 -10.25 18.06
CA GLN A 213 -16.95 -10.27 19.50
C GLN A 213 -18.44 -10.32 19.83
N GLY A 214 -19.24 -9.44 19.24
CA GLY A 214 -20.69 -9.41 19.49
C GLY A 214 -21.39 -10.73 19.12
N GLU A 215 -21.06 -11.32 17.98
CA GLU A 215 -21.66 -12.60 17.56
C GLU A 215 -21.25 -13.78 18.47
N ILE A 216 -20.01 -13.79 18.97
CA ILE A 216 -19.54 -14.82 19.92
C ILE A 216 -20.20 -14.62 21.29
N ASP A 217 -20.29 -13.38 21.75
CA ASP A 217 -20.94 -13.04 23.03
C ASP A 217 -22.42 -13.44 23.01
N ASP A 218 -23.16 -13.08 21.95
CA ASP A 218 -24.57 -13.45 21.76
C ASP A 218 -24.77 -14.98 21.73
N PHE A 219 -23.87 -15.71 21.07
CA PHE A 219 -23.88 -17.17 21.06
C PHE A 219 -23.65 -17.78 22.45
N LEU A 220 -22.68 -17.24 23.22
CA LEU A 220 -22.41 -17.70 24.58
C LEU A 220 -23.56 -17.34 25.53
N ASP A 221 -24.21 -16.21 25.32
CA ASP A 221 -25.41 -15.78 26.05
C ASP A 221 -26.59 -16.72 25.80
N GLU A 222 -26.80 -17.14 24.55
CA GLU A 222 -27.81 -18.17 24.25
C GLU A 222 -27.47 -19.51 24.93
N CYS A 223 -26.18 -19.87 24.96
CA CYS A 223 -25.70 -21.09 25.61
C CYS A 223 -26.01 -21.15 27.11
N VAL A 224 -25.81 -20.06 27.85
CA VAL A 224 -26.06 -20.03 29.30
C VAL A 224 -27.54 -20.03 29.67
N THR A 225 -28.45 -19.84 28.70
CA THR A 225 -29.90 -20.04 28.93
C THR A 225 -30.29 -21.51 29.09
N GLN A 226 -29.43 -22.45 28.66
CA GLN A 226 -29.71 -23.88 28.76
C GLN A 226 -29.55 -24.39 30.19
N THR A 227 -30.61 -24.98 30.74
CA THR A 227 -30.65 -25.41 32.15
C THR A 227 -30.19 -26.86 32.35
N VAL A 228 -29.10 -27.25 31.71
CA VAL A 228 -28.53 -28.62 31.77
C VAL A 228 -27.04 -28.58 32.07
N LEU A 229 -26.49 -29.65 32.66
CA LEU A 229 -25.07 -29.73 33.00
C LEU A 229 -24.12 -29.80 31.78
N LEU A 230 -24.63 -30.29 30.64
CA LEU A 230 -23.90 -30.41 29.38
C LEU A 230 -24.75 -29.76 28.27
N PRO A 231 -24.76 -28.43 28.17
CA PRO A 231 -25.52 -27.72 27.14
C PRO A 231 -25.15 -28.20 25.73
N THR A 232 -26.15 -28.38 24.88
CA THR A 232 -25.92 -28.90 23.53
C THR A 232 -25.42 -27.78 22.64
N GLY A 233 -24.31 -28.02 21.94
CA GLY A 233 -23.70 -27.06 21.03
C GLY A 233 -22.84 -25.99 21.71
N CYS A 234 -22.69 -26.03 23.03
CA CYS A 234 -21.91 -25.04 23.79
C CYS A 234 -20.50 -25.55 24.10
N PRO A 235 -19.52 -24.63 24.25
CA PRO A 235 -18.13 -24.99 24.45
C PRO A 235 -17.80 -25.40 25.90
N PHE A 236 -18.76 -25.28 26.83
CA PHE A 236 -18.60 -25.60 28.24
C PHE A 236 -19.60 -26.66 28.70
N GLY A 237 -19.28 -27.30 29.83
CA GLY A 237 -20.13 -28.24 30.52
C GLY A 237 -19.43 -28.89 31.70
N GLN A 238 -20.20 -29.33 32.69
CA GLN A 238 -19.66 -29.88 33.94
C GLN A 238 -20.28 -31.25 34.24
N GLN A 239 -19.44 -32.28 34.35
CA GLN A 239 -19.90 -33.58 34.81
C GLN A 239 -19.94 -33.61 36.34
N ILE A 240 -21.10 -34.00 36.90
CA ILE A 240 -21.30 -34.18 38.34
C ILE A 240 -21.72 -35.62 38.58
N SER A 241 -20.97 -36.36 39.40
CA SER A 241 -21.26 -37.78 39.71
C SER A 241 -22.39 -37.97 40.73
N ASN A 242 -22.65 -36.94 41.54
CA ASN A 242 -23.71 -36.92 42.54
C ASN A 242 -25.05 -36.52 41.92
N ARG A 243 -26.15 -36.62 42.69
CA ARG A 243 -27.49 -36.27 42.20
C ARG A 243 -27.68 -34.76 42.17
N ILE A 244 -28.12 -34.20 41.05
CA ILE A 244 -28.58 -32.80 40.99
C ILE A 244 -29.90 -32.64 41.75
N ALA A 245 -29.96 -31.67 42.66
CA ALA A 245 -31.10 -31.37 43.52
C ALA A 245 -31.90 -30.15 43.01
N THR A 246 -31.23 -29.20 42.35
CA THR A 246 -31.86 -28.06 41.67
C THR A 246 -31.55 -28.05 40.18
N THR A 247 -32.24 -27.16 39.46
CA THR A 247 -31.96 -26.86 38.06
C THR A 247 -30.60 -26.16 37.95
N PRO A 248 -29.69 -26.61 37.05
CA PRO A 248 -28.45 -25.89 36.75
C PRO A 248 -28.69 -24.48 36.24
N GLU A 249 -27.98 -23.51 36.80
CA GLU A 249 -27.95 -22.12 36.33
C GLU A 249 -26.55 -21.79 35.81
N TRP A 250 -26.49 -21.28 34.58
CA TRP A 250 -25.24 -20.87 33.94
C TRP A 250 -25.19 -19.35 33.78
N SER A 251 -24.00 -18.80 33.83
CA SER A 251 -23.70 -17.42 33.39
C SER A 251 -22.29 -17.36 32.83
N VAL A 252 -22.03 -16.45 31.90
CA VAL A 252 -20.66 -16.22 31.41
C VAL A 252 -19.94 -15.37 32.45
N SER A 253 -18.86 -15.89 33.03
CA SER A 253 -18.04 -15.17 34.01
C SER A 253 -16.91 -14.39 33.34
N GLU A 254 -16.39 -14.89 32.22
CA GLU A 254 -15.37 -14.24 31.40
C GLU A 254 -15.59 -14.60 29.92
N TYR A 255 -15.84 -13.58 29.09
CA TYR A 255 -15.94 -13.75 27.64
C TYR A 255 -14.54 -13.86 27.02
N PRO A 256 -14.38 -14.65 25.95
CA PRO A 256 -13.12 -14.72 25.24
C PRO A 256 -12.85 -13.40 24.51
N GLU A 257 -11.65 -12.82 24.71
CA GLU A 257 -11.23 -11.62 23.98
C GLU A 257 -10.89 -11.97 22.53
N VAL A 258 -11.66 -11.43 21.59
CA VAL A 258 -11.46 -11.73 20.17
C VAL A 258 -10.18 -11.08 19.65
N THR A 259 -9.29 -11.92 19.13
CA THR A 259 -8.17 -11.51 18.28
C THR A 259 -8.24 -12.28 16.97
N LEU A 260 -7.91 -11.62 15.85
CA LEU A 260 -7.99 -12.23 14.52
C LEU A 260 -6.61 -12.20 13.87
N VAL A 261 -6.16 -13.36 13.40
CA VAL A 261 -4.93 -13.52 12.62
C VAL A 261 -5.27 -14.08 11.23
N PRO A 262 -4.41 -13.86 10.22
CA PRO A 262 -4.66 -14.42 8.89
C PRO A 262 -4.83 -15.94 8.93
N GLY A 263 -5.87 -16.45 8.28
CA GLY A 263 -6.12 -17.88 8.11
C GLY A 263 -5.26 -18.50 7.01
N SER A 264 -5.39 -19.82 6.83
CA SER A 264 -4.64 -20.56 5.80
C SER A 264 -5.20 -20.38 4.39
N GLU A 265 -6.47 -20.01 4.27
CA GLU A 265 -7.15 -19.78 3.00
C GLU A 265 -7.29 -18.27 2.72
N PRO A 266 -7.33 -17.83 1.45
CA PRO A 266 -7.56 -16.44 1.11
C PRO A 266 -8.87 -15.92 1.72
N ALA A 267 -8.86 -14.66 2.17
CA ALA A 267 -10.03 -14.01 2.78
C ALA A 267 -10.62 -14.77 3.99
N SER A 268 -9.78 -15.52 4.70
CA SER A 268 -10.12 -16.18 5.96
C SER A 268 -9.28 -15.64 7.10
N TRP A 269 -9.89 -15.59 8.29
CA TRP A 269 -9.29 -15.09 9.52
C TRP A 269 -9.52 -16.10 10.63
N LEU A 270 -8.47 -16.41 11.38
CA LEU A 270 -8.53 -17.33 12.50
C LEU A 270 -8.57 -16.52 13.78
N MET A 271 -9.55 -16.81 14.64
CA MET A 271 -9.45 -16.54 16.06
C MET A 271 -8.69 -17.71 16.71
N PRO A 272 -7.48 -17.50 17.24
CA PRO A 272 -6.73 -18.54 17.92
C PRO A 272 -7.49 -19.09 19.13
N VAL A 273 -7.03 -20.24 19.64
CA VAL A 273 -7.56 -20.80 20.88
C VAL A 273 -7.46 -19.74 21.98
N THR A 274 -8.61 -19.35 22.51
CA THR A 274 -8.76 -18.30 23.51
C THR A 274 -9.58 -18.86 24.67
N ASP A 275 -9.07 -18.66 25.88
CA ASP A 275 -9.70 -19.13 27.10
C ASP A 275 -10.89 -18.23 27.49
N ALA A 276 -11.87 -18.83 28.14
CA ALA A 276 -13.06 -18.18 28.68
C ALA A 276 -13.60 -18.98 29.88
N SER A 277 -14.57 -18.43 30.60
CA SER A 277 -15.17 -19.14 31.74
C SER A 277 -16.68 -18.92 31.85
N ALA A 278 -17.38 -19.99 32.25
CA ALA A 278 -18.80 -19.96 32.55
C ALA A 278 -19.01 -20.44 33.99
N ARG A 279 -19.74 -19.67 34.79
CA ARG A 279 -20.10 -20.04 36.16
C ARG A 279 -21.30 -20.98 36.14
N LEU A 280 -21.18 -22.10 36.85
CA LEU A 280 -22.28 -23.03 37.12
C LEU A 280 -22.67 -22.97 38.59
N THR A 281 -23.94 -22.68 38.85
CA THR A 281 -24.54 -22.79 40.18
C THR A 281 -25.62 -23.89 40.19
N VAL A 282 -25.46 -24.91 41.03
CA VAL A 282 -26.42 -26.01 41.19
C VAL A 282 -26.29 -26.69 42.55
N GLU A 283 -27.41 -27.10 43.16
CA GLU A 283 -27.36 -27.93 44.36
C GLU A 283 -27.13 -29.40 44.01
N VAL A 284 -26.24 -30.03 44.75
CA VAL A 284 -25.78 -31.40 44.55
C VAL A 284 -25.99 -32.20 45.82
N GLN A 285 -26.70 -33.32 45.71
CA GLN A 285 -26.91 -34.28 46.79
C GLN A 285 -25.94 -35.46 46.65
N SER A 286 -25.13 -35.67 47.68
CA SER A 286 -24.23 -36.80 47.82
C SER A 286 -24.98 -38.13 47.75
N LEU A 287 -24.55 -39.02 46.85
CA LEU A 287 -25.12 -40.38 46.74
C LEU A 287 -24.67 -41.30 47.90
N PHE A 288 -23.66 -40.90 48.67
CA PHE A 288 -23.09 -41.72 49.73
C PHE A 288 -23.79 -41.50 51.09
N ASP A 289 -23.99 -40.24 51.48
CA ASP A 289 -24.53 -39.87 52.79
C ASP A 289 -25.81 -39.00 52.72
N GLY A 290 -26.26 -38.65 51.52
CA GLY A 290 -27.48 -37.87 51.31
C GLY A 290 -27.37 -36.38 51.66
N SER A 291 -26.18 -35.89 52.03
CA SER A 291 -25.94 -34.46 52.29
C SER A 291 -26.07 -33.63 51.02
N THR A 292 -26.50 -32.36 51.15
CA THR A 292 -26.64 -31.42 50.03
C THR A 292 -25.61 -30.31 50.15
N THR A 293 -24.92 -29.99 49.05
CA THR A 293 -23.98 -28.88 48.92
C THR A 293 -24.25 -28.09 47.64
N THR A 294 -23.93 -26.80 47.62
CA THR A 294 -23.99 -25.99 46.40
C THR A 294 -22.67 -26.13 45.64
N PHE A 295 -22.75 -26.52 44.37
CA PHE A 295 -21.67 -26.34 43.41
C PHE A 295 -21.83 -24.95 42.81
N ASP A 296 -20.84 -24.09 43.02
CA ASP A 296 -20.80 -22.71 42.52
C ASP A 296 -19.36 -22.40 42.12
N GLU A 297 -19.00 -22.77 40.90
CA GLU A 297 -17.63 -22.68 40.39
C GLU A 297 -17.60 -22.17 38.96
N ASP A 298 -16.49 -21.50 38.61
CA ASP A 298 -16.18 -21.12 37.23
C ASP A 298 -15.63 -22.34 36.49
N VAL A 299 -16.32 -22.73 35.44
CA VAL A 299 -15.95 -23.85 34.56
C VAL A 299 -15.17 -23.25 33.38
N PRO A 300 -13.84 -23.50 33.30
CA PRO A 300 -13.03 -22.98 32.21
C PRO A 300 -13.33 -23.75 30.92
N PHE A 301 -13.31 -23.02 29.81
CA PHE A 301 -13.38 -23.58 28.47
C PHE A 301 -12.52 -22.75 27.52
N ALA A 302 -12.28 -23.27 26.32
CA ALA A 302 -11.55 -22.56 25.30
C ALA A 302 -12.32 -22.64 23.98
N VAL A 303 -12.25 -21.58 23.20
CA VAL A 303 -12.89 -21.49 21.89
C VAL A 303 -11.88 -21.07 20.83
N SER A 304 -12.14 -21.50 19.59
CA SER A 304 -11.36 -21.14 18.41
C SER A 304 -12.31 -21.10 17.24
N TYR A 305 -12.20 -20.10 16.39
CA TYR A 305 -13.14 -19.86 15.30
C TYR A 305 -12.41 -19.49 14.02
N LEU A 306 -12.91 -20.00 12.89
CA LEU A 306 -12.56 -19.50 11.57
C LEU A 306 -13.65 -18.54 11.12
N VAL A 307 -13.25 -17.35 10.74
CA VAL A 307 -14.11 -16.27 10.27
C VAL A 307 -13.86 -16.06 8.78
N THR A 308 -14.91 -16.12 7.98
CA THR A 308 -14.86 -15.82 6.54
C THR A 308 -15.89 -14.75 6.18
N PHE A 309 -15.66 -14.05 5.08
CA PHE A 309 -16.60 -13.03 4.60
C PHE A 309 -17.71 -13.67 3.75
N LEU A 310 -18.94 -13.23 4.00
CA LEU A 310 -20.10 -13.46 3.15
C LEU A 310 -20.36 -12.21 2.28
N ALA A 311 -21.40 -12.25 1.44
CA ALA A 311 -21.87 -11.05 0.75
C ALA A 311 -22.45 -10.02 1.75
N ASP A 312 -22.54 -8.75 1.32
CA ASP A 312 -23.18 -7.66 2.06
C ASP A 312 -22.60 -7.39 3.46
N ASP A 313 -21.27 -7.43 3.60
CA ASP A 313 -20.56 -7.18 4.86
C ASP A 313 -21.04 -8.07 6.02
N GLN A 314 -21.41 -9.31 5.73
CA GLN A 314 -21.67 -10.32 6.75
C GLN A 314 -20.45 -11.22 6.96
N VAL A 315 -20.33 -11.77 8.17
CA VAL A 315 -19.27 -12.72 8.54
C VAL A 315 -19.88 -14.08 8.84
N LEU A 316 -19.19 -15.14 8.42
CA LEU A 316 -19.50 -16.51 8.80
C LEU A 316 -18.47 -16.97 9.82
N ILE A 317 -18.91 -17.28 11.04
CA ILE A 317 -18.06 -17.75 12.14
C ILE A 317 -18.26 -19.25 12.30
N THR A 318 -17.19 -20.02 12.16
CA THR A 318 -17.21 -21.49 12.23
C THR A 318 -16.28 -21.98 13.33
N ALA A 319 -16.84 -22.64 14.35
CA ALA A 319 -16.06 -23.25 15.42
C ALA A 319 -15.03 -24.25 14.89
N GLN A 320 -13.79 -24.10 15.33
CA GLN A 320 -12.70 -25.04 15.06
C GLN A 320 -12.66 -26.09 16.17
N ARG A 321 -12.33 -27.33 15.80
CA ARG A 321 -12.13 -28.43 16.76
C ARG A 321 -10.68 -28.58 17.16
#